data_AF-A0A7Y8HNR2-F1
#
_entry.id   AF-A0A7Y8HNR2-F1
#
_cell.length_a   1.000
_cell.length_b   1.000
_cell.length_c   1.000
_cell.angle_alpha   90.00
_cell.angle_beta   90.00
_cell.angle_gamma   90.00
#
_symmetry.space_group_name_H-M   'P 1'
#
loop_
_entity.id
_entity.type
_entity.pdbx_description
1 polymer ?
#
loop_
_entity_poly.entity_id
_entity_poly.type
_entity_poly.pdbx_seq_one_letter_code
_entity_poly.pdbx_strand_id
1 'polypeptide(L)'
;MKSKTTNEVVAKEGYKLLFILSFVLLFFYFVECSFISFIVFIFILLSIYIFRNPERVVEELDEHQIIAPIDGKILSIESNDSSLSIIIENFILDTHLIRVPFNSKIINKKSVCGACLKYSSSKSSILNENLQLELKSDDKNININILATSFANRIYFYHNNNDELGKSQRMGFLLSGIIELELPKNIQLHCDIGDSVKSGETILGYFKYE
;
A
#
# COMPACT_ATOMS: atom_id res chain seq x y z
N MET A 1 15.64 -15.56 0.81
CA MET A 1 15.64 -14.26 1.51
C MET A 1 14.80 -14.35 2.78
N LYS A 2 15.30 -13.90 3.94
CA LYS A 2 14.44 -13.77 5.13
C LYS A 2 13.52 -12.57 4.92
N SER A 3 12.20 -12.78 4.92
CA SER A 3 11.23 -11.69 4.94
C SER A 3 11.53 -10.77 6.13
N LYS A 4 11.83 -9.49 5.86
CA LYS A 4 11.98 -8.46 6.91
C LYS A 4 10.63 -8.10 7.58
N THR A 5 9.54 -8.75 7.17
CA THR A 5 8.19 -8.47 7.67
C THR A 5 7.58 -9.69 8.35
N THR A 6 6.97 -9.47 9.50
CA THR A 6 6.37 -10.50 10.34
C THR A 6 4.91 -10.75 9.93
N ASN A 7 4.46 -12.00 10.07
CA ASN A 7 3.08 -12.44 9.80
C ASN A 7 2.17 -12.14 11.01
N GLU A 8 2.07 -10.85 11.35
CA GLU A 8 1.20 -10.40 12.43
C GLU A 8 -0.20 -10.09 11.89
N VAL A 9 -1.26 -10.45 12.62
CA VAL A 9 -2.67 -10.22 12.23
C VAL A 9 -3.00 -8.72 12.12
N VAL A 10 -2.27 -7.90 12.87
CA VAL A 10 -2.39 -6.44 12.88
C VAL A 10 -1.05 -5.84 12.47
N ALA A 11 -1.09 -4.80 11.64
CA ALA A 11 0.09 -4.05 11.25
C ALA A 11 0.72 -3.35 12.46
N LYS A 12 2.06 -3.28 12.50
CA LYS A 12 2.82 -2.73 13.64
C LYS A 12 2.48 -1.26 13.91
N GLU A 13 2.09 -0.54 12.86
CA GLU A 13 1.65 0.85 12.88
C GLU A 13 0.41 1.06 13.77
N GLY A 14 -0.43 0.03 13.93
CA GLY A 14 -1.63 0.07 14.76
C GLY A 14 -1.40 -0.15 16.26
N TYR A 15 -0.27 -0.74 16.67
CA TYR A 15 -0.05 -1.14 18.07
C TYR A 15 -0.04 0.02 19.04
N LYS A 16 0.54 1.16 18.66
CA LYS A 16 0.57 2.35 19.52
C LYS A 16 -0.85 2.85 19.80
N LEU A 17 -1.70 2.91 18.77
CA LEU A 17 -3.08 3.36 18.90
C LEU A 17 -3.88 2.37 19.77
N LEU A 18 -3.76 1.07 19.51
CA LEU A 18 -4.46 0.02 20.27
C LEU A 18 -4.05 0.03 21.75
N PHE A 19 -2.76 0.24 22.05
CA PHE A 19 -2.26 0.33 23.42
C PHE A 19 -2.88 1.53 24.16
N ILE A 20 -2.90 2.71 23.52
CA ILE A 20 -3.50 3.92 24.10
C ILE A 20 -5.00 3.72 24.35
N LEU A 21 -5.74 3.23 23.35
CA LEU A 21 -7.17 2.99 23.48
C LEU A 21 -7.49 1.96 24.57
N SER A 22 -6.67 0.92 24.72
CA SER A 22 -6.83 -0.08 25.78
C SER A 22 -6.65 0.53 27.17
N PHE A 23 -5.68 1.44 27.34
CA PHE A 23 -5.48 2.14 28.61
C PHE A 23 -6.63 3.10 28.94
N VAL A 24 -7.13 3.81 27.93
CA VAL A 24 -8.30 4.69 28.05
C VAL A 24 -9.55 3.88 28.42
N LEU A 25 -9.75 2.72 27.79
CA LEU A 25 -10.84 1.80 28.13
C LEU A 25 -10.78 1.38 29.59
N LEU A 26 -9.60 0.96 30.05
CA LEU A 26 -9.36 0.53 31.42
C LEU A 26 -9.66 1.67 32.42
N PHE A 27 -9.19 2.89 32.13
CA PHE A 27 -9.46 4.06 32.97
C PHE A 27 -10.96 4.34 33.11
N PHE A 28 -11.71 4.40 32.01
CA PHE A 28 -13.15 4.67 32.07
C PHE A 28 -13.96 3.52 32.66
N TYR A 29 -13.46 2.29 32.54
CA TYR A 29 -14.03 1.14 33.23
C TYR A 29 -13.92 1.30 34.76
N PHE A 30 -12.75 1.73 35.28
CA PHE A 30 -12.55 1.97 36.73
C PHE A 30 -13.35 3.16 37.28
N VAL A 31 -13.63 4.17 36.45
CA VAL A 31 -14.46 5.33 36.82
C VAL A 31 -15.97 5.01 36.70
N GLU A 32 -16.33 3.76 36.40
CA GLU A 32 -17.71 3.29 36.23
C GLU A 32 -18.51 4.04 35.14
N CYS A 33 -17.82 4.64 34.17
CA CYS A 33 -18.44 5.36 33.07
C CYS A 33 -18.73 4.43 31.89
N SER A 34 -19.81 3.65 32.00
CA SER A 34 -20.18 2.60 31.03
C SER A 34 -20.37 3.11 29.60
N PHE A 35 -20.99 4.27 29.42
CA PHE A 35 -21.25 4.85 28.09
C PHE A 35 -19.95 5.18 27.34
N ILE A 36 -19.00 5.83 28.00
CA ILE A 36 -17.71 6.18 27.39
C ILE A 36 -16.88 4.91 27.14
N SER A 37 -16.88 3.97 28.09
CA SER A 37 -16.20 2.67 27.93
C SER A 37 -16.69 1.93 26.68
N PHE A 38 -18.01 1.90 26.45
CA PHE A 38 -18.60 1.29 25.25
C PHE A 38 -18.15 1.97 23.95
N ILE A 39 -18.11 3.31 23.91
CA ILE A 39 -17.62 4.07 22.75
C ILE A 39 -16.15 3.75 22.47
N VAL A 40 -15.30 3.73 23.50
CA VAL A 40 -13.88 3.41 23.35
C VAL A 40 -13.69 1.97 22.85
N PHE A 41 -14.50 1.03 23.33
CA PHE A 41 -14.50 -0.34 22.85
C PHE A 41 -14.81 -0.44 21.34
N ILE A 42 -15.80 0.31 20.85
CA ILE A 42 -16.09 0.40 19.40
C ILE A 42 -14.89 0.94 18.63
N PHE A 43 -14.21 1.97 19.13
CA PHE A 43 -13.01 2.51 18.49
C PHE A 43 -11.85 1.51 18.44
N ILE A 44 -11.71 0.64 19.45
CA ILE A 44 -10.73 -0.45 19.42
C ILE A 44 -11.06 -1.43 18.30
N LEU A 45 -12.32 -1.87 18.18
CA LEU A 45 -12.75 -2.77 17.12
C LEU A 45 -12.51 -2.16 15.73
N LEU A 46 -12.85 -0.88 15.56
CA LEU A 46 -12.60 -0.14 14.32
C LEU A 46 -11.09 -0.04 14.02
N SER A 47 -10.26 0.19 15.03
CA SER A 47 -8.81 0.26 14.87
C SER A 47 -8.23 -1.10 14.45
N ILE A 48 -8.68 -2.20 15.06
CA ILE A 48 -8.26 -3.55 14.65
C ILE A 48 -8.64 -3.81 13.19
N TYR A 49 -9.84 -3.38 12.77
CA TYR A 49 -10.30 -3.53 11.39
C TYR A 49 -9.44 -2.72 10.40
N ILE A 50 -9.13 -1.45 10.72
CA ILE A 50 -8.32 -0.57 9.87
C ILE A 50 -6.88 -1.10 9.75
N PHE A 51 -6.27 -1.50 10.86
CA PHE A 51 -4.89 -1.98 10.88
C PHE A 51 -4.74 -3.48 10.59
N ARG A 52 -5.77 -4.13 10.05
CA ARG A 52 -5.73 -5.56 9.71
C ARG A 52 -4.64 -5.85 8.67
N ASN A 53 -3.95 -6.98 8.84
CA ASN A 53 -2.97 -7.50 7.91
C ASN A 53 -3.36 -8.93 7.53
N PRO A 54 -4.21 -9.11 6.50
CA PRO A 54 -4.52 -10.44 6.02
C PRO A 54 -3.26 -11.05 5.39
N GLU A 55 -2.93 -12.27 5.84
CA GLU A 55 -1.98 -13.08 5.13
C GLU A 55 -2.60 -13.49 3.78
N ARG A 56 -1.80 -13.36 2.73
CA ARG A 56 -2.22 -13.73 1.37
C ARG A 56 -1.09 -14.52 0.78
N VAL A 57 -1.38 -15.77 0.51
CA VAL A 57 -0.48 -16.73 -0.11
C VAL A 57 -0.78 -16.69 -1.59
N VAL A 58 0.24 -16.44 -2.42
CA VAL A 58 0.07 -16.51 -3.86
C VAL A 58 0.22 -17.97 -4.26
N GLU A 59 -0.83 -18.54 -4.85
CA GLU A 59 -0.86 -19.97 -5.17
C GLU A 59 0.08 -20.32 -6.34
N GLU A 60 0.29 -19.40 -7.29
CA GLU A 60 1.26 -19.56 -8.39
C GLU A 60 1.95 -18.22 -8.71
N LEU A 61 3.24 -18.11 -8.38
CA LEU A 61 4.06 -16.95 -8.73
C LEU A 61 4.71 -17.19 -10.10
N ASP A 62 3.99 -16.94 -11.19
CA ASP A 62 4.65 -16.79 -12.48
C ASP A 62 5.58 -15.57 -12.42
N GLU A 63 6.79 -15.69 -12.96
CA GLU A 63 7.84 -14.67 -12.94
C GLU A 63 7.42 -13.41 -13.71
N HIS A 64 6.57 -13.57 -14.73
CA HIS A 64 6.15 -12.47 -15.60
C HIS A 64 4.87 -11.77 -15.16
N GLN A 65 4.19 -12.28 -14.14
CA GLN A 65 2.96 -11.69 -13.61
C GLN A 65 3.23 -10.44 -12.79
N ILE A 66 2.43 -9.42 -13.05
CA ILE A 66 2.36 -8.18 -12.31
C ILE A 66 1.11 -8.25 -11.43
N ILE A 67 1.31 -8.25 -10.11
CA ILE A 67 0.21 -8.25 -9.14
C ILE A 67 -0.06 -6.83 -8.62
N ALA A 68 -1.27 -6.61 -8.12
CA ALA A 68 -1.64 -5.35 -7.50
C ALA A 68 -0.73 -5.05 -6.29
N PRO A 69 -0.15 -3.85 -6.20
CA PRO A 69 0.70 -3.48 -5.07
C PRO A 69 -0.11 -3.18 -3.81
N ILE A 70 -1.34 -2.67 -3.93
CA ILE A 70 -2.21 -2.31 -2.81
C ILE A 70 -3.66 -2.74 -3.11
N ASP A 71 -4.46 -2.88 -2.06
CA ASP A 71 -5.91 -3.00 -2.22
C ASP A 71 -6.49 -1.66 -2.66
N GLY A 72 -7.52 -1.73 -3.49
CA GLY A 72 -8.23 -0.52 -3.86
C GLY A 72 -8.97 -0.67 -5.17
N LYS A 73 -9.18 0.47 -5.83
CA LYS A 73 -9.86 0.55 -7.11
C LYS A 73 -8.95 1.17 -8.16
N ILE A 74 -8.94 0.61 -9.37
CA ILE A 74 -8.23 1.20 -10.51
C ILE A 74 -8.98 2.47 -10.93
N LEU A 75 -8.34 3.62 -10.75
CA LEU A 75 -8.89 4.93 -11.11
C LEU A 75 -8.70 5.25 -12.59
N SER A 76 -7.50 5.02 -13.11
CA SER A 76 -7.15 5.27 -14.50
C SER A 76 -6.02 4.36 -14.96
N ILE A 77 -5.99 4.15 -16.26
CA ILE A 77 -4.90 3.50 -16.97
C ILE A 77 -4.49 4.47 -18.08
N GLU A 78 -3.29 5.02 -17.97
CA GLU A 78 -2.78 6.05 -18.88
C GLU A 78 -1.63 5.47 -19.69
N SER A 79 -1.68 5.61 -21.01
CA SER A 79 -0.61 5.18 -21.91
C SER A 79 0.07 6.41 -22.51
N ASN A 80 1.34 6.63 -22.14
CA ASN A 80 2.21 7.63 -22.76
C ASN A 80 2.96 7.03 -23.96
N ASP A 81 3.95 7.71 -24.53
CA ASP A 81 4.70 7.19 -25.69
C ASP A 81 5.66 6.04 -25.35
N SER A 82 6.16 5.98 -24.11
CA SER A 82 7.14 4.99 -23.64
C SER A 82 6.66 4.12 -22.48
N SER A 83 5.69 4.60 -21.69
CA SER A 83 5.22 3.95 -20.47
C SER A 83 3.70 3.82 -20.39
N LEU A 84 3.27 2.92 -19.53
CA LEU A 84 1.88 2.67 -19.16
C LEU A 84 1.75 2.84 -17.63
N SER A 85 0.95 3.80 -17.19
CA SER A 85 0.70 4.08 -15.79
C SER A 85 -0.64 3.50 -15.35
N ILE A 86 -0.64 2.70 -14.29
CA ILE A 86 -1.85 2.21 -13.63
C ILE A 86 -1.99 2.95 -12.30
N ILE A 87 -3.10 3.66 -12.13
CA ILE A 87 -3.38 4.43 -10.91
C ILE A 87 -4.40 3.68 -10.06
N ILE A 88 -4.03 3.32 -8.84
CA ILE A 88 -4.86 2.59 -7.88
C ILE A 88 -5.11 3.49 -6.67
N GLU A 89 -6.39 3.72 -6.36
CA GLU A 89 -6.80 4.43 -5.14
C GLU A 89 -7.14 3.44 -4.04
N ASN A 90 -6.49 3.63 -2.89
CA ASN A 90 -6.74 2.87 -1.67
C ASN A 90 -7.66 3.66 -0.72
N PHE A 91 -8.78 3.04 -0.37
CA PHE A 91 -9.74 3.61 0.56
C PHE A 91 -9.46 3.15 2.00
N ILE A 92 -9.92 3.93 2.99
CA ILE A 92 -9.65 3.67 4.43
C ILE A 92 -10.20 2.34 4.95
N LEU A 93 -11.12 1.70 4.22
CA LEU A 93 -11.71 0.40 4.56
C LEU A 93 -10.96 -0.78 3.93
N ASP A 94 -10.03 -0.49 3.02
CA ASP A 94 -9.19 -1.48 2.35
C ASP A 94 -8.02 -1.88 3.24
N THR A 95 -7.21 -2.84 2.79
CA THR A 95 -5.95 -3.10 3.51
C THR A 95 -4.89 -2.09 3.11
N HIS A 96 -4.12 -1.68 4.10
CA HIS A 96 -3.17 -0.57 4.01
C HIS A 96 -1.74 -1.04 3.71
N LEU A 97 -1.56 -2.32 3.42
CA LEU A 97 -0.24 -2.89 3.15
C LEU A 97 0.09 -2.81 1.67
N ILE A 98 1.32 -2.35 1.41
CA ILE A 98 1.88 -2.29 0.08
C ILE A 98 2.78 -3.51 -0.11
N ARG A 99 2.50 -4.28 -1.16
CA ARG A 99 3.27 -5.44 -1.59
C ARG A 99 3.98 -5.16 -2.90
N VAL A 100 5.06 -5.90 -3.11
CA VAL A 100 5.90 -5.79 -4.29
C VAL A 100 5.19 -6.45 -5.47
N PRO A 101 4.97 -5.72 -6.58
CA PRO A 101 4.20 -6.20 -7.73
C PRO A 101 4.90 -7.31 -8.55
N PHE A 102 6.23 -7.39 -8.50
CA PHE A 102 7.05 -8.36 -9.25
C PHE A 102 8.45 -8.46 -8.60
N ASN A 103 9.22 -9.51 -8.93
CA ASN A 103 10.58 -9.66 -8.42
C ASN A 103 11.45 -8.49 -8.90
N SER A 104 12.06 -7.75 -7.97
CA SER A 104 12.78 -6.53 -8.33
C SER A 104 13.87 -6.14 -7.34
N LYS A 105 14.74 -5.23 -7.75
CA LYS A 105 15.74 -4.59 -6.91
C LYS A 105 15.50 -3.09 -6.86
N ILE A 106 15.61 -2.50 -5.67
CA ILE A 106 15.49 -1.05 -5.51
C ILE A 106 16.75 -0.37 -6.03
N ILE A 107 16.63 0.41 -7.12
CA ILE A 107 17.72 1.23 -7.65
C ILE A 107 17.80 2.53 -6.84
N ASN A 108 16.67 3.21 -6.72
CA ASN A 108 16.61 4.53 -6.13
C ASN A 108 15.32 4.71 -5.33
N LYS A 109 15.41 5.54 -4.30
CA LYS A 109 14.30 5.90 -3.42
C LYS A 109 14.38 7.38 -3.13
N LYS A 110 13.31 8.08 -3.45
CA LYS A 110 13.15 9.50 -3.13
C LYS A 110 11.87 9.69 -2.34
N SER A 111 11.98 10.26 -1.16
CA SER A 111 10.83 10.58 -0.31
C SER A 111 10.77 12.07 -0.09
N VAL A 112 9.59 12.65 -0.29
CA VAL A 112 9.32 14.05 0.00
C VAL A 112 8.26 14.09 1.08
N CYS A 113 8.61 14.69 2.22
CA CYS A 113 7.63 14.99 3.26
C CYS A 113 6.75 16.14 2.78
N GLY A 114 5.43 16.03 2.99
CA GLY A 114 4.48 17.00 2.49
C GLY A 114 3.22 17.08 3.35
N ALA A 115 2.24 17.82 2.83
CA ALA A 115 0.88 17.84 3.35
C ALA A 115 0.15 16.53 3.03
N CYS A 116 -1.11 16.42 3.45
CA CYS A 116 -1.99 15.32 3.08
C CYS A 116 -3.31 15.88 2.56
N LEU A 117 -3.23 16.60 1.45
CA LEU A 117 -4.39 17.15 0.78
C LEU A 117 -5.16 16.03 0.10
N LYS A 118 -6.47 16.23 -0.08
CA LYS A 118 -7.29 15.33 -0.88
C LYS A 118 -6.74 15.26 -2.31
N TYR A 119 -6.74 14.07 -2.90
CA TYR A 119 -6.21 13.84 -4.25
C TYR A 119 -6.84 14.78 -5.30
N SER A 120 -8.15 15.01 -5.20
CA SER A 120 -8.89 15.90 -6.11
C SER A 120 -8.42 17.37 -6.11
N SER A 121 -7.53 17.76 -5.19
CA SER A 121 -6.93 19.10 -5.21
C SER A 121 -5.79 19.15 -6.23
N SER A 122 -5.75 20.20 -7.06
CA SER A 122 -4.71 20.38 -8.09
C SER A 122 -3.29 20.48 -7.53
N LYS A 123 -3.15 20.74 -6.23
CA LYS A 123 -1.86 20.85 -5.54
C LYS A 123 -1.42 19.57 -4.84
N SER A 124 -2.25 18.52 -4.81
CA SER A 124 -1.96 17.26 -4.11
C SER A 124 -0.66 16.62 -4.63
N SER A 125 -0.45 16.57 -5.94
CA SER A 125 0.74 15.96 -6.55
C SER A 125 2.06 16.66 -6.17
N ILE A 126 2.01 17.96 -5.85
CA ILE A 126 3.20 18.76 -5.53
C ILE A 126 3.44 18.84 -4.03
N LEU A 127 2.36 19.05 -3.27
CA LEU A 127 2.46 19.35 -1.85
C LEU A 127 2.33 18.11 -0.97
N ASN A 128 1.76 17.00 -1.46
CA ASN A 128 1.54 15.85 -0.60
C ASN A 128 2.82 15.08 -0.31
N GLU A 129 2.81 14.38 0.81
CA GLU A 129 3.83 13.37 1.10
C GLU A 129 3.83 12.32 -0.03
N ASN A 130 5.00 12.15 -0.65
CA ASN A 130 5.20 11.22 -1.74
C ASN A 130 6.45 10.35 -1.53
N LEU A 131 6.38 9.15 -2.07
CA LEU A 131 7.48 8.20 -2.13
C LEU A 131 7.60 7.70 -3.56
N GLN A 132 8.72 8.02 -4.20
CA GLN A 132 9.08 7.57 -5.54
C GLN A 132 10.12 6.46 -5.42
N LEU A 133 9.83 5.32 -6.03
CA LEU A 133 10.70 4.16 -6.05
C LEU A 133 11.01 3.79 -7.49
N GLU A 134 12.30 3.71 -7.80
CA GLU A 134 12.79 3.17 -9.07
C GLU A 134 13.21 1.72 -8.82
N LEU A 135 12.52 0.79 -9.47
CA LEU A 135 12.74 -0.64 -9.36
C LEU A 135 13.30 -1.19 -10.67
N LYS A 136 14.29 -2.09 -10.55
CA LYS A 136 14.79 -2.88 -11.67
C LYS A 136 14.30 -4.32 -11.56
N SER A 137 13.69 -4.83 -12.62
CA SER A 137 13.33 -6.23 -12.76
C SER A 137 13.93 -6.72 -14.06
N ASP A 138 14.95 -7.57 -13.98
CA ASP A 138 15.78 -7.97 -15.12
C ASP A 138 16.27 -6.76 -15.93
N ASP A 139 15.85 -6.62 -17.19
CA ASP A 139 16.19 -5.50 -18.08
C ASP A 139 15.14 -4.38 -18.12
N LYS A 140 14.13 -4.42 -17.22
CA LYS A 140 13.02 -3.48 -17.18
C LYS A 140 13.15 -2.53 -15.99
N ASN A 141 13.01 -1.23 -16.26
CA ASN A 141 12.92 -0.19 -15.24
C ASN A 141 11.45 0.15 -15.03
N ILE A 142 11.02 0.15 -13.77
CA ILE A 142 9.63 0.35 -13.36
C ILE A 142 9.61 1.33 -12.19
N ASN A 143 8.70 2.31 -12.25
CA ASN A 143 8.56 3.27 -11.18
C ASN A 143 7.27 3.01 -10.39
N ILE A 144 7.38 3.15 -9.07
CA ILE A 144 6.22 3.16 -8.18
C ILE A 144 6.20 4.49 -7.46
N ASN A 145 5.15 5.28 -7.69
CA ASN A 145 4.90 6.53 -6.98
C ASN A 145 3.75 6.31 -6.01
N ILE A 146 3.99 6.60 -4.73
CA ILE A 146 2.99 6.49 -3.67
C ILE A 146 2.71 7.89 -3.15
N LEU A 147 1.44 8.29 -3.15
CA LEU A 147 0.96 9.60 -2.71
C LEU A 147 0.01 9.42 -1.53
N ALA A 148 0.34 10.01 -0.39
CA ALA A 148 -0.55 10.01 0.78
C ALA A 148 -1.63 11.11 0.65
N THR A 149 -2.89 10.79 0.96
CA THR A 149 -4.03 11.70 0.72
C THR A 149 -4.87 12.01 1.97
N SER A 150 -4.47 11.53 3.16
CA SER A 150 -5.17 11.80 4.43
C SER A 150 -4.23 12.23 5.55
N PHE A 151 -4.70 13.10 6.44
CA PHE A 151 -3.95 13.82 7.48
C PHE A 151 -3.15 12.92 8.45
N ALA A 152 -3.51 11.64 8.56
CA ALA A 152 -2.84 10.69 9.45
C ALA A 152 -1.71 9.88 8.76
N ASN A 153 -1.42 10.14 7.48
CA ASN A 153 -0.77 9.16 6.63
C ASN A 153 0.69 9.52 6.38
N ARG A 154 1.57 8.93 7.18
CA ARG A 154 2.97 8.74 6.78
C ARG A 154 3.10 7.48 5.94
N ILE A 155 3.96 7.53 4.93
CA ILE A 155 4.31 6.35 4.13
C ILE A 155 5.41 5.60 4.89
N TYR A 156 5.07 4.43 5.43
CA TYR A 156 6.07 3.57 6.07
C TYR A 156 6.65 2.64 5.02
N PHE A 157 7.96 2.68 4.82
CA PHE A 157 8.67 1.81 3.88
C PHE A 157 9.73 1.00 4.62
N TYR A 158 9.75 -0.31 4.41
CA TYR A 158 10.51 -1.26 5.25
C TYR A 158 11.88 -1.65 4.70
N HIS A 159 12.22 -1.22 3.48
CA HIS A 159 13.45 -1.63 2.80
C HIS A 159 14.38 -0.45 2.52
N ASN A 160 15.64 -0.77 2.25
CA ASN A 160 16.69 0.18 1.90
C ASN A 160 17.06 0.09 0.42
N ASN A 161 17.78 1.07 -0.08
CA ASN A 161 18.30 1.05 -1.45
C ASN A 161 19.18 -0.20 -1.65
N ASN A 162 19.16 -0.76 -2.86
CA ASN A 162 19.82 -2.01 -3.25
C ASN A 162 19.26 -3.30 -2.60
N ASP A 163 18.22 -3.25 -1.77
CA ASP A 163 17.54 -4.48 -1.33
C ASP A 163 16.87 -5.16 -2.52
N GLU A 164 16.98 -6.49 -2.55
CA GLU A 164 16.17 -7.34 -3.42
C GLU A 164 14.80 -7.55 -2.78
N LEU A 165 13.78 -7.55 -3.62
CA LEU A 165 12.37 -7.63 -3.26
C LEU A 165 11.73 -8.79 -4.02
N GLY A 166 11.25 -9.79 -3.28
CA GLY A 166 10.45 -10.86 -3.85
C GLY A 166 9.04 -10.38 -4.18
N LYS A 167 8.45 -10.93 -5.24
CA LYS A 167 7.04 -10.71 -5.60
C LYS A 167 6.14 -11.03 -4.41
N SER A 168 5.11 -10.22 -4.20
CA SER A 168 4.18 -10.28 -3.06
C SER A 168 4.83 -10.06 -1.68
N GLN A 169 6.14 -9.78 -1.60
CA GLN A 169 6.76 -9.40 -0.34
C GLN A 169 6.17 -8.06 0.12
N ARG A 170 6.05 -7.88 1.44
CA ARG A 170 5.59 -6.59 2.01
C ARG A 170 6.70 -5.55 1.83
N MET A 171 6.37 -4.41 1.21
CA MET A 171 7.31 -3.30 0.99
C MET A 171 7.06 -2.13 1.94
N GLY A 172 5.80 -1.89 2.32
CA GLY A 172 5.43 -0.74 3.11
C GLY A 172 3.98 -0.75 3.60
N PHE A 173 3.59 0.36 4.22
CA PHE A 173 2.26 0.60 4.76
C PHE A 173 1.81 2.03 4.46
N LEU A 174 0.57 2.17 3.99
CA LEU A 174 -0.09 3.41 3.62
C LEU A 174 -1.56 3.34 4.04
N LEU A 175 -1.96 4.21 4.97
CA LEU A 175 -3.31 4.20 5.54
C LEU A 175 -4.40 4.69 4.56
N SER A 176 -4.06 5.48 3.55
CA SER A 176 -4.94 5.84 2.44
C SER A 176 -4.15 6.72 1.49
N GLY A 177 -4.37 6.53 0.20
CA GLY A 177 -3.60 7.23 -0.80
C GLY A 177 -3.79 6.61 -2.15
N ILE A 178 -2.89 7.01 -3.03
CA ILE A 178 -2.87 6.56 -4.40
C ILE A 178 -1.50 5.98 -4.70
N ILE A 179 -1.51 4.88 -5.42
CA ILE A 179 -0.30 4.28 -5.97
C ILE A 179 -0.41 4.34 -7.47
N GLU A 180 0.58 4.99 -8.08
CA GLU A 180 0.82 4.96 -9.50
C GLU A 180 1.94 3.96 -9.78
N LEU A 181 1.63 2.98 -10.64
CA LEU A 181 2.56 1.98 -11.12
C LEU A 181 2.88 2.28 -12.58
N GLU A 182 4.06 2.83 -12.85
CA GLU A 182 4.51 3.17 -14.19
C GLU A 182 5.37 2.04 -14.76
N LEU A 183 4.82 1.38 -15.77
CA LEU A 183 5.35 0.18 -16.38
C LEU A 183 5.83 0.43 -17.83
N PRO A 184 6.74 -0.39 -18.38
CA PRO A 184 7.09 -0.34 -19.79
C PRO A 184 5.89 -0.75 -20.68
N LYS A 185 5.80 -0.19 -21.89
CA LYS A 185 4.69 -0.48 -22.84
C LYS A 185 4.49 -1.95 -23.22
N ASN A 186 5.50 -2.80 -23.10
CA ASN A 186 5.46 -4.17 -23.61
C ASN A 186 4.77 -5.14 -22.63
N ILE A 187 3.53 -4.81 -22.25
CA ILE A 187 2.75 -5.52 -21.23
C ILE A 187 1.38 -5.88 -21.77
N GLN A 188 0.91 -7.07 -21.43
CA GLN A 188 -0.47 -7.50 -21.63
C GLN A 188 -1.26 -7.21 -20.35
N LEU A 189 -2.12 -6.21 -20.38
CA LEU A 189 -3.01 -5.88 -19.27
C LEU A 189 -4.13 -6.91 -19.11
N HIS A 190 -4.50 -7.17 -17.86
CA HIS A 190 -5.57 -8.08 -17.45
C HIS A 190 -6.56 -7.42 -16.47
N CYS A 191 -6.58 -6.08 -16.44
CA CYS A 191 -7.43 -5.29 -15.57
C CYS A 191 -8.00 -4.07 -16.30
N ASP A 192 -9.18 -3.64 -15.89
CA ASP A 192 -9.91 -2.50 -16.47
C ASP A 192 -10.10 -1.37 -15.45
N ILE A 193 -10.38 -0.16 -15.98
CA ILE A 193 -10.70 1.00 -15.15
C ILE A 193 -11.98 0.71 -14.36
N GLY A 194 -11.90 0.90 -13.04
CA GLY A 194 -12.99 0.66 -12.12
C GLY A 194 -12.94 -0.70 -11.42
N ASP A 195 -12.02 -1.59 -11.79
CA ASP A 195 -11.86 -2.88 -11.12
C ASP A 195 -11.40 -2.70 -9.67
N SER A 196 -11.94 -3.55 -8.80
CA SER A 196 -11.47 -3.68 -7.42
C SER A 196 -10.33 -4.69 -7.36
N VAL A 197 -9.18 -4.26 -6.86
CA VAL A 197 -7.94 -5.05 -6.81
C VAL A 197 -7.58 -5.36 -5.37
N LYS A 198 -6.96 -6.54 -5.17
CA LYS A 198 -6.42 -6.99 -3.90
C LYS A 198 -4.91 -7.17 -4.01
N SER A 199 -4.18 -6.47 -3.15
CA SER A 199 -2.72 -6.54 -3.00
C SER A 199 -2.22 -7.99 -2.92
N GLY A 200 -1.31 -8.37 -3.80
CA GLY A 200 -0.75 -9.73 -3.79
C GLY A 200 -1.64 -10.85 -4.34
N GLU A 201 -2.87 -10.59 -4.72
CA GLU A 201 -3.79 -11.60 -5.29
C GLU A 201 -4.21 -11.25 -6.72
N THR A 202 -4.64 -10.00 -6.94
CA THR A 202 -5.15 -9.59 -8.25
C THR A 202 -3.99 -9.38 -9.21
N ILE A 203 -4.08 -10.04 -10.37
CA ILE A 203 -3.14 -9.88 -11.47
C ILE A 203 -3.56 -8.65 -12.28
N LEU A 204 -2.66 -7.68 -12.40
CA LEU A 204 -2.84 -6.49 -13.25
C LEU A 204 -2.47 -6.77 -14.71
N GLY A 205 -1.52 -7.69 -14.94
CA GLY A 205 -1.04 -8.00 -16.27
C GLY A 205 0.17 -8.91 -16.27
N TYR A 206 0.71 -9.11 -17.46
CA TYR A 206 1.88 -9.94 -17.72
C TYR A 206 2.88 -9.16 -18.56
N PHE A 207 4.16 -9.27 -18.21
CA PHE A 207 5.21 -8.89 -19.14
C PHE A 207 5.15 -9.80 -20.36
N LYS A 208 5.18 -9.23 -21.58
CA LYS A 208 5.27 -10.04 -22.79
C LYS A 208 6.60 -10.78 -22.82
N TYR A 209 6.54 -12.05 -23.23
CA TYR A 209 7.72 -12.81 -23.65
C TYR A 209 8.31 -12.13 -24.88
N GLU A 210 9.62 -11.89 -24.85
CA GLU A 210 10.38 -11.56 -26.07
C GLU A 210 10.60 -12.83 -26.91
#